data_AF-A0A7C2A6X9-F1
#
_entry.id   AF-A0A7C2A6X9-F1
#
_cell.length_a   1.000
_cell.length_b   1.000
_cell.length_c   1.000
_cell.angle_alpha   90.00
_cell.angle_beta   90.00
_cell.angle_gamma   90.00
#
_symmetry.space_group_name_H-M   'P 1'
#
loop_
_entity.id
_entity.type
_entity.pdbx_description
1 polymer ?
#
loop_
_entity_poly.entity_id
_entity_poly.type
_entity_poly.pdbx_seq_one_letter_code
_entity_poly.pdbx_strand_id
1 'polypeptide(L)'
;MSNIKYSLASCPSCLSPERYVKSQKKDSPRVALMYIYPSKELLPVILPVIINAGSMHVALIYFFSPKCEDCLGVISFIQETAGNHPFVYVVKRNIHEKETQELRDRLNIAYKVPENERMVIPSVFLGSAIIGKNEIKKNLKKELHEVERLKKYVIGEDSVAITQD
;
A
#
# COMPACT_ATOMS: atom_id res chain seq x y z
N MET A 1 15.62 -53.39 18.78
CA MET A 1 16.19 -54.37 17.82
C MET A 1 15.32 -54.32 16.58
N SER A 2 15.70 -53.93 15.36
CA SER A 2 16.99 -53.54 14.77
C SER A 2 16.73 -52.77 13.46
N ASN A 3 17.43 -51.64 13.29
CA ASN A 3 18.06 -51.03 12.10
C ASN A 3 17.41 -51.09 10.69
N ILE A 4 17.01 -49.94 10.11
CA ILE A 4 17.73 -48.96 9.24
C ILE A 4 17.77 -49.34 7.74
N LYS A 5 17.31 -48.44 6.87
CA LYS A 5 18.09 -47.83 5.76
C LYS A 5 17.37 -46.61 5.14
N TYR A 6 18.10 -45.49 5.10
CA TYR A 6 17.75 -44.25 4.42
C TYR A 6 18.01 -44.35 2.92
N SER A 7 17.34 -43.51 2.12
CA SER A 7 17.84 -43.08 0.81
C SER A 7 17.48 -41.62 0.56
N LEU A 8 18.47 -40.74 0.73
CA LEU A 8 18.47 -39.39 0.18
C LEU A 8 18.93 -39.49 -1.28
N ALA A 9 18.08 -39.06 -2.20
CA ALA A 9 18.48 -38.74 -3.56
C ALA A 9 18.17 -37.26 -3.84
N SER A 10 19.23 -36.47 -3.80
CA SER A 10 19.49 -35.26 -4.62
C SER A 10 19.22 -35.58 -6.10
N CYS A 11 18.78 -34.72 -7.03
CA CYS A 11 18.91 -33.27 -7.21
C CYS A 11 18.06 -32.92 -8.49
N PRO A 12 18.36 -31.92 -9.34
CA PRO A 12 17.93 -30.53 -9.27
C PRO A 12 17.42 -30.05 -10.65
N SER A 13 16.13 -30.03 -10.95
CA SER A 13 15.61 -29.26 -12.10
C SER A 13 14.08 -29.21 -12.12
N CYS A 14 13.57 -28.05 -11.70
CA CYS A 14 12.50 -27.29 -12.34
C CYS A 14 11.51 -28.02 -13.26
N LEU A 15 10.22 -27.99 -12.92
CA LEU A 15 9.16 -27.21 -13.61
C LEU A 15 7.77 -27.83 -13.40
N SER A 16 6.97 -27.18 -12.55
CA SER A 16 5.62 -26.72 -12.90
C SER A 16 5.03 -25.94 -11.71
N PRO A 17 4.74 -24.64 -11.85
CA PRO A 17 4.06 -23.86 -10.82
C PRO A 17 2.55 -24.00 -11.02
N GLU A 18 2.00 -25.19 -10.78
CA GLU A 18 0.56 -25.36 -10.64
C GLU A 18 0.23 -25.58 -9.16
N ARG A 19 -0.64 -24.72 -8.62
CA ARG A 19 -1.16 -24.66 -7.24
C ARG A 19 -0.43 -23.70 -6.29
N TYR A 20 -0.49 -22.41 -6.62
CA TYR A 20 -0.71 -21.41 -5.58
C TYR A 20 -1.82 -20.43 -5.99
N VAL A 21 -3.06 -20.93 -6.01
CA VAL A 21 -4.27 -20.09 -5.94
C VAL A 21 -5.10 -20.60 -4.78
N LYS A 22 -4.63 -20.31 -3.56
CA LYS A 22 -5.50 -20.33 -2.38
C LYS A 22 -6.04 -18.93 -2.19
N SER A 23 -7.28 -18.75 -2.61
CA SER A 23 -8.31 -17.91 -1.98
C SER A 23 -7.77 -16.94 -0.93
N GLN A 24 -7.46 -15.70 -1.33
CA GLN A 24 -7.35 -14.57 -0.41
C GLN A 24 -8.72 -13.91 -0.28
N LYS A 25 -9.66 -14.62 0.34
CA LYS A 25 -10.83 -14.00 0.97
C LYS A 25 -10.55 -13.95 2.46
N LYS A 26 -9.70 -13.01 2.87
CA LYS A 26 -9.34 -12.83 4.29
C LYS A 26 -9.10 -11.34 4.52
N ASP A 27 -10.13 -10.69 5.06
CA ASP A 27 -10.11 -9.37 5.71
C ASP A 27 -9.16 -8.34 5.08
N SER A 28 -9.53 -7.85 3.90
CA SER A 28 -8.91 -6.64 3.34
C SER A 28 -8.96 -5.53 4.40
N PRO A 29 -7.82 -4.92 4.80
CA PRO A 29 -7.82 -3.89 5.82
C PRO A 29 -8.73 -2.73 5.38
N ARG A 30 -9.63 -2.31 6.28
CA ARG A 30 -10.51 -1.16 6.05
C ARG A 30 -9.65 0.09 6.06
N VAL A 31 -9.60 0.76 4.92
CA VAL A 31 -8.91 2.04 4.74
C VAL A 31 -9.92 3.15 5.01
N ALA A 32 -9.56 4.09 5.88
CA ALA A 32 -10.25 5.36 6.05
C ALA A 32 -9.38 6.50 5.49
N LEU A 33 -10.01 7.63 5.12
CA LEU A 33 -9.29 8.85 4.76
C LEU A 33 -9.34 9.81 5.94
N MET A 34 -8.17 10.22 6.42
CA MET A 34 -8.01 11.23 7.45
C MET A 34 -7.55 12.53 6.81
N TYR A 35 -8.21 13.64 7.18
CA TYR A 35 -7.87 14.98 6.72
C TYR A 35 -7.13 15.70 7.84
N ILE A 36 -5.87 16.05 7.61
CA ILE A 36 -5.02 16.75 8.57
C ILE A 36 -4.86 18.19 8.12
N TYR A 37 -5.17 19.14 9.00
CA TYR A 37 -5.05 20.57 8.76
C TYR A 37 -3.87 21.12 9.57
N PRO A 38 -2.62 21.07 9.06
CA PRO A 38 -1.50 21.67 9.77
C PRO A 38 -1.69 23.19 9.80
N SER A 39 -1.45 23.81 10.95
CA SER A 39 -1.68 25.25 11.21
C SER A 39 -0.90 26.21 10.30
N LYS A 40 0.03 25.71 9.48
CA LYS A 40 0.86 26.48 8.56
C LYS A 40 0.45 26.34 7.08
N GLU A 41 -0.53 25.51 6.75
CA GLU A 41 -0.91 25.23 5.35
C GLU A 41 -2.38 25.54 5.11
N LEU A 42 -2.71 26.05 3.92
CA LEU A 42 -4.08 26.41 3.54
C LEU A 42 -4.94 25.21 3.14
N LEU A 43 -4.33 24.07 2.81
CA LEU A 43 -5.02 22.89 2.32
C LEU A 43 -4.79 21.70 3.27
N PRO A 44 -5.81 20.84 3.46
CA PRO A 44 -5.64 19.63 4.24
C PRO A 44 -4.76 18.62 3.51
N VAL A 45 -3.90 17.94 4.27
CA VAL A 45 -3.21 16.74 3.81
C VAL A 45 -4.15 15.56 4.01
N ILE A 46 -4.38 14.80 2.94
CA ILE A 46 -5.22 13.60 2.98
C ILE A 46 -4.31 12.40 3.19
N LEU A 47 -4.50 11.68 4.30
CA LEU A 47 -3.78 10.44 4.59
C LEU A 47 -4.74 9.25 4.58
N PRO A 48 -4.41 8.17 3.87
CA PRO A 48 -5.08 6.90 4.09
C PRO A 48 -4.61 6.33 5.41
N VAL A 49 -5.52 5.85 6.25
CA VAL A 49 -5.20 5.20 7.52
C VAL A 49 -5.87 3.84 7.63
N ILE A 50 -5.22 2.94 8.35
CA ILE A 50 -5.76 1.66 8.79
C ILE A 50 -5.94 1.75 10.30
N ILE A 51 -7.15 1.48 10.75
CA ILE A 51 -7.51 1.46 12.16
C ILE A 51 -7.74 0.00 12.54
N ASN A 52 -6.88 -0.52 13.40
CA ASN A 52 -7.04 -1.82 14.05
C ASN A 52 -7.33 -1.60 15.54
N ALA A 53 -7.79 -2.64 16.24
CA ALA A 53 -8.14 -2.56 17.65
C ALA A 53 -6.96 -2.05 18.51
N GLY A 54 -6.92 -0.73 18.74
CA GLY A 54 -5.91 -0.02 19.52
C GLY A 54 -4.70 0.53 18.74
N SER A 55 -4.63 0.39 17.41
CA SER A 55 -3.53 0.99 16.63
C SER A 55 -3.99 1.64 15.33
N MET A 56 -3.45 2.83 15.05
CA MET A 56 -3.66 3.53 13.79
C MET A 56 -2.34 3.63 13.03
N HIS A 57 -2.36 3.19 11.77
CA HIS A 57 -1.22 3.23 10.87
C HIS A 57 -1.56 4.04 9.63
N VAL A 58 -0.60 4.78 9.09
CA VAL A 58 -0.80 5.40 7.77
C VAL A 58 -0.66 4.32 6.72
N ALA A 59 -1.63 4.22 5.81
CA ALA A 59 -1.59 3.29 4.70
C ALA A 59 -0.91 3.94 3.49
N LEU A 60 0.10 3.25 2.95
CA LEU A 60 0.59 3.47 1.60
C LEU A 60 -0.14 2.49 0.68
N ILE A 61 -1.06 2.99 -0.13
CA ILE A 61 -1.89 2.14 -0.99
C ILE A 61 -1.25 2.05 -2.38
N TYR A 62 -0.80 0.85 -2.74
CA TYR A 62 -0.14 0.56 -4.00
C TYR A 62 -1.06 -0.22 -4.93
N PHE A 63 -1.46 0.38 -6.05
CA PHE A 63 -2.26 -0.27 -7.08
C PHE A 63 -1.38 -0.85 -8.19
N PHE A 64 -1.62 -2.11 -8.54
CA PHE A 64 -0.80 -2.84 -9.50
C PHE A 64 -1.63 -3.85 -10.31
N SER A 65 -1.01 -4.36 -11.38
CA SER A 65 -1.47 -5.55 -12.12
C SER A 65 -0.35 -6.59 -12.11
N PRO A 66 -0.64 -7.89 -11.95
CA PRO A 66 0.38 -8.94 -11.97
C PRO A 66 1.18 -9.03 -13.28
N LYS A 67 0.61 -8.56 -14.40
CA LYS A 67 1.22 -8.63 -15.74
C LYS A 67 1.93 -7.33 -16.15
N CYS A 68 2.04 -6.35 -15.24
CA CYS A 68 2.60 -5.04 -15.53
C CYS A 68 4.11 -5.02 -15.19
N GLU A 69 4.95 -4.89 -16.22
CA GLU A 69 6.42 -4.85 -16.05
C GLU A 69 6.86 -3.70 -15.15
N ASP A 70 6.27 -2.52 -15.34
CA ASP A 70 6.61 -1.35 -14.52
C ASP A 70 6.23 -1.52 -13.05
N CYS A 71 5.19 -2.28 -12.78
CA CYS A 71 4.74 -2.62 -11.43
C CYS A 71 5.75 -3.55 -10.76
N LEU A 72 6.21 -4.57 -11.48
CA LEU A 72 7.29 -5.47 -11.02
C LEU A 72 8.60 -4.69 -10.78
N GLY A 73 8.90 -3.71 -11.63
CA GLY A 73 10.10 -2.89 -11.54
C GLY A 73 10.14 -1.86 -10.40
N VAL A 74 9.06 -1.69 -9.63
CA VAL A 74 8.97 -0.72 -8.53
C VAL A 74 8.56 -1.32 -7.18
N ILE A 75 8.02 -2.54 -7.15
CA ILE A 75 7.49 -3.13 -5.91
C ILE A 75 8.56 -3.30 -4.82
N SER A 76 9.75 -3.77 -5.18
CA SER A 76 10.86 -3.93 -4.22
C SER A 76 11.30 -2.58 -3.66
N PHE A 77 11.36 -1.54 -4.52
CA PHE A 77 11.68 -0.18 -4.09
C PHE A 77 10.66 0.37 -3.10
N ILE A 78 9.35 0.15 -3.34
CA ILE A 78 8.29 0.56 -2.41
C ILE A 78 8.45 -0.15 -1.08
N GLN A 79 8.67 -1.47 -1.09
CA GLN A 79 8.82 -2.27 0.13
C GLN A 79 10.03 -1.87 0.96
N GLU A 80 11.19 -1.68 0.31
CA GLU A 80 12.41 -1.25 0.96
C GLU A 80 12.25 0.16 1.55
N THR A 81 11.73 1.09 0.76
CA THR A 81 11.60 2.49 1.19
C THR A 81 10.60 2.62 2.34
N ALA A 82 9.42 2.01 2.23
CA ALA A 82 8.41 2.05 3.28
C ALA A 82 8.82 1.24 4.53
N GLY A 83 9.64 0.19 4.36
CA GLY A 83 10.16 -0.61 5.48
C GLY A 83 11.01 0.18 6.48
N ASN A 84 11.55 1.33 6.07
CA ASN A 84 12.27 2.25 6.96
C ASN A 84 11.34 3.15 7.80
N HIS A 85 10.01 3.06 7.59
CA HIS A 85 9.00 3.86 8.26
C HIS A 85 7.99 2.96 8.98
N PRO A 86 8.22 2.59 10.26
CA PRO A 86 7.42 1.59 10.97
C PRO A 86 5.95 1.99 11.18
N PHE A 87 5.63 3.28 11.05
CA PHE A 87 4.27 3.79 11.16
C PHE A 87 3.45 3.67 9.85
N VAL A 88 4.13 3.33 8.74
CA VAL A 88 3.52 3.17 7.41
C VAL A 88 3.29 1.70 7.11
N TYR A 89 2.07 1.37 6.70
CA TYR A 89 1.69 0.03 6.28
C TYR A 89 1.42 0.00 4.76
N VAL A 90 2.13 -0.86 4.04
CA VAL A 90 1.96 -1.00 2.58
C VAL A 90 0.77 -1.91 2.28
N VAL A 91 -0.28 -1.35 1.67
CA VAL A 91 -1.46 -2.08 1.20
C VAL A 91 -1.36 -2.27 -0.31
N LYS A 92 -1.19 -3.51 -0.76
CA LYS A 92 -1.17 -3.82 -2.20
C LYS A 92 -2.58 -4.12 -2.69
N ARG A 93 -2.97 -3.54 -3.83
CA ARG A 93 -4.29 -3.69 -4.44
C ARG A 93 -4.18 -4.05 -5.91
N ASN A 94 -4.69 -5.22 -6.27
CA ASN A 94 -4.69 -5.68 -7.66
C ASN A 94 -5.87 -5.05 -8.41
N ILE A 95 -5.61 -4.30 -9.48
CA ILE A 95 -6.65 -3.57 -10.22
C ILE A 95 -7.72 -4.46 -10.88
N HIS A 96 -7.45 -5.76 -11.01
CA HIS A 96 -8.41 -6.74 -11.54
C HIS A 96 -9.48 -7.15 -10.53
N GLU A 97 -9.33 -6.76 -9.27
CA GLU A 97 -10.33 -7.03 -8.22
C GLU A 97 -11.38 -5.92 -8.16
N LYS A 98 -12.67 -6.30 -8.09
CA LYS A 98 -13.78 -5.33 -8.10
C LYS A 98 -13.70 -4.32 -6.94
N GLU A 99 -13.48 -4.79 -5.72
CA GLU A 99 -13.36 -3.93 -4.52
C GLU A 99 -12.20 -2.93 -4.64
N THR A 100 -11.14 -3.32 -5.35
CA THR A 100 -9.99 -2.47 -5.62
C THR A 100 -10.36 -1.30 -6.54
N GLN A 101 -11.22 -1.52 -7.54
CA GLN A 101 -11.65 -0.45 -8.45
C GLN A 101 -12.49 0.60 -7.71
N GLU A 102 -13.43 0.17 -6.87
CA GLU A 102 -14.26 1.09 -6.06
C GLU A 102 -13.42 1.91 -5.07
N LEU A 103 -12.39 1.32 -4.45
CA LEU A 103 -11.44 2.06 -3.63
C LEU A 103 -10.62 3.05 -4.46
N ARG A 104 -10.12 2.63 -5.63
CA ARG A 104 -9.32 3.46 -6.53
C ARG A 104 -10.09 4.70 -6.99
N ASP A 105 -11.36 4.55 -7.34
CA ASP A 105 -12.20 5.67 -7.79
C ASP A 105 -12.41 6.71 -6.69
N ARG A 106 -12.69 6.26 -5.46
CA ARG A 106 -12.79 7.16 -4.29
C ARG A 106 -11.49 7.91 -4.03
N LEU A 107 -10.35 7.24 -4.13
CA LEU A 107 -9.04 7.87 -3.98
C LEU A 107 -8.74 8.85 -5.12
N ASN A 108 -9.05 8.49 -6.37
CA ASN A 108 -8.89 9.38 -7.52
C ASN A 108 -9.67 10.69 -7.32
N ILE A 109 -10.89 10.61 -6.79
CA ILE A 109 -11.71 11.80 -6.47
C ILE A 109 -11.08 12.59 -5.32
N ALA A 110 -10.77 11.93 -4.21
CA ALA A 110 -10.24 12.60 -3.01
C ALA A 110 -8.92 13.32 -3.27
N TYR A 111 -8.02 12.69 -4.03
CA TYR A 111 -6.72 13.24 -4.40
C TYR A 111 -6.74 14.07 -5.68
N LYS A 112 -7.93 14.30 -6.27
CA LYS A 112 -8.13 15.10 -7.49
C LYS A 112 -7.24 14.64 -8.66
N VAL A 113 -7.09 13.33 -8.84
CA VAL A 113 -6.29 12.75 -9.92
C VAL A 113 -6.93 13.12 -11.27
N PRO A 114 -6.14 13.69 -12.21
CA PRO A 114 -6.59 14.01 -13.56
C PRO A 114 -7.18 12.79 -14.28
N GLU A 115 -8.25 12.96 -15.05
CA GLU A 115 -8.97 11.85 -15.68
C GLU A 115 -8.09 10.96 -16.56
N ASN A 116 -7.16 11.58 -17.30
CA ASN A 116 -6.19 10.89 -18.15
C ASN A 116 -5.16 10.04 -17.37
N GLU A 117 -5.04 10.24 -16.05
CA GLU A 117 -4.11 9.51 -15.19
C GLU A 117 -4.80 8.47 -14.29
N ARG A 118 -6.13 8.54 -14.13
CA ARG A 118 -6.91 7.70 -13.19
C ARG A 118 -6.73 6.19 -13.37
N MET A 119 -6.40 5.73 -14.57
CA MET A 119 -6.23 4.31 -14.91
C MET A 119 -4.77 3.86 -15.04
N VAL A 120 -3.80 4.77 -14.85
CA VAL A 120 -2.38 4.47 -15.01
C VAL A 120 -1.87 3.65 -13.82
N ILE A 121 -1.14 2.57 -14.13
CA ILE A 121 -0.44 1.75 -13.13
C ILE A 121 1.05 1.68 -13.47
N PRO A 122 1.95 1.50 -12.48
CA PRO A 122 1.67 1.47 -11.05
C PRO A 122 1.22 2.84 -10.51
N SER A 123 0.45 2.86 -9.42
CA SER A 123 0.14 4.10 -8.69
C SER A 123 0.19 3.90 -7.18
N VAL A 124 0.57 4.95 -6.46
CA VAL A 124 0.67 4.99 -5.00
C VAL A 124 -0.13 6.17 -4.46
N PHE A 125 -0.89 5.94 -3.40
CA PHE A 125 -1.56 6.99 -2.63
C PHE A 125 -0.97 7.04 -1.23
N LEU A 126 -0.36 8.17 -0.89
CA LEU A 126 0.26 8.47 0.39
C LEU A 126 0.53 9.98 0.46
N GLY A 127 -0.24 10.75 1.25
CA GLY A 127 -0.12 12.22 1.32
C GLY A 127 -0.59 12.93 0.05
N SER A 128 -0.09 12.47 -1.10
CA SER A 128 -0.48 12.80 -2.46
C SER A 128 -0.70 11.52 -3.30
N ALA A 129 -1.18 11.68 -4.54
CA ALA A 129 -1.25 10.61 -5.52
C ALA A 129 0.02 10.65 -6.40
N ILE A 130 0.77 9.55 -6.44
CA ILE A 130 1.98 9.39 -7.24
C ILE A 130 1.72 8.35 -8.32
N ILE A 131 1.73 8.77 -9.58
CA ILE A 131 1.27 7.95 -10.71
C ILE A 131 2.46 7.61 -11.62
N GLY A 132 2.63 6.31 -11.91
CA GLY A 132 3.68 5.80 -12.78
C GLY A 132 4.99 5.48 -12.07
N LYS A 133 5.76 4.55 -12.65
CA LYS A 133 7.00 4.01 -12.08
C LYS A 133 8.06 5.09 -11.80
N ASN A 134 8.27 6.00 -12.75
CA ASN A 134 9.31 7.02 -12.64
C ASN A 134 8.99 8.02 -11.53
N GLU A 135 7.73 8.48 -11.45
CA GLU A 135 7.29 9.38 -10.39
C GLU A 135 7.33 8.71 -9.02
N ILE A 136 6.97 7.42 -8.92
CA ILE A 136 7.11 6.68 -7.66
C ILE A 136 8.57 6.65 -7.21
N LYS A 137 9.51 6.30 -8.10
CA LYS A 137 10.95 6.27 -7.75
C LYS A 137 11.49 7.64 -7.34
N LYS A 138 10.98 8.71 -7.95
CA LYS A 138 11.43 10.08 -7.72
C LYS A 138 10.87 10.67 -6.43
N ASN A 139 9.57 10.49 -6.15
CA ASN A 139 8.86 11.27 -5.15
C ASN A 139 8.52 10.50 -3.87
N LEU A 140 8.47 9.17 -3.88
CA LEU A 140 7.97 8.39 -2.75
C LEU A 140 8.75 8.64 -1.45
N LYS A 141 10.09 8.75 -1.53
CA LYS A 141 10.94 9.05 -0.36
C LYS A 141 10.56 10.38 0.29
N LYS A 142 10.33 11.41 -0.54
CA LYS A 142 9.94 12.74 -0.07
C LYS A 142 8.58 12.69 0.63
N GLU A 143 7.59 12.03 0.02
CA GLU A 143 6.27 11.87 0.63
C GLU A 143 6.33 11.13 1.96
N LEU A 144 7.10 10.04 2.06
CA LEU A 144 7.28 9.32 3.32
C LEU A 144 7.88 10.21 4.42
N HIS A 145 8.85 11.06 4.10
CA HIS A 145 9.40 12.03 5.06
C HIS A 145 8.35 13.06 5.53
N GLU A 146 7.50 13.56 4.63
CA GLU A 146 6.42 14.49 5.01
C GLU A 146 5.38 13.80 5.90
N VAL A 147 5.00 12.57 5.58
CA VAL A 147 4.07 11.81 6.43
C VAL A 147 4.70 11.50 7.80
N GLU A 148 5.98 11.18 7.88
CA GLU A 148 6.69 10.99 9.16
C GLU A 148 6.65 12.26 10.02
N ARG A 149 6.74 13.45 9.41
CA ARG A 149 6.57 14.75 10.10
C ARG A 149 5.14 14.92 10.64
N LEU A 150 4.16 14.36 9.95
CA LEU A 150 2.74 14.41 10.33
C LEU A 150 2.34 13.33 11.33
N LYS A 151 3.21 12.36 11.66
CA LYS A 151 2.88 11.25 12.58
C LYS A 151 2.30 11.70 13.92
N LYS A 152 2.71 12.87 14.42
CA LYS A 152 2.20 13.46 15.66
C LYS A 152 0.70 13.78 15.64
N TYR A 153 0.11 13.99 14.46
CA TYR A 153 -1.34 14.23 14.29
C TYR A 153 -2.14 12.94 14.16
N VAL A 154 -1.47 11.83 13.88
CA VAL A 154 -2.07 10.50 13.69
C VAL A 154 -1.92 9.68 14.97
N ILE A 155 -0.79 9.78 15.66
CA ILE A 155 -0.46 8.97 16.86
C ILE A 155 -0.58 9.81 18.14
N GLY A 156 -0.97 11.09 18.04
CA GLY A 156 -1.13 11.96 19.19
C GLY A 156 -2.30 11.50 20.07
N GLU A 157 -2.05 11.43 21.39
CA GLU A 157 -3.03 11.19 22.47
C GLU A 157 -4.23 12.17 22.46
N ASP A 158 -4.25 13.16 21.55
CA ASP A 158 -5.29 14.19 21.41
C ASP A 158 -6.00 14.20 20.03
N SER A 159 -5.85 13.17 19.19
CA SER A 159 -6.47 13.17 17.84
C SER A 159 -7.93 12.69 17.84
N VAL A 160 -8.87 13.63 17.67
CA VAL A 160 -10.29 13.37 17.45
C VAL A 160 -10.49 12.79 16.05
N ALA A 161 -10.91 11.53 15.98
CA ALA A 161 -11.38 10.91 14.74
C ALA A 161 -12.79 11.45 14.41
N ILE A 162 -12.92 12.18 13.31
CA ILE A 162 -14.24 12.56 12.77
C ILE A 162 -14.69 11.42 11.85
N THR A 163 -15.65 10.62 12.33
CA THR A 163 -16.44 9.71 11.48
C THR A 163 -17.62 10.51 10.92
N GLN A 164 -17.84 10.43 9.60
CA GLN A 164 -19.09 10.91 9.01
C GLN A 164 -20.15 9.82 9.16
N ASP A 165 -21.27 10.18 9.80
CA ASP A 165 -22.52 9.40 9.89
C ASP A 165 -23.23 9.30 8.54
#